data_AF-A0A857V7W5-F1
#
_entry.id   AF-A0A857V7W5-F1
#
_cell.length_a   1.000
_cell.length_b   1.000
_cell.length_c   1.000
_cell.angle_alpha   90.00
_cell.angle_beta   90.00
_cell.angle_gamma   90.00
#
_symmetry.space_group_name_H-M   'P 1'
#
loop_
_entity.id
_entity.type
_entity.pdbx_description
1 polymer ?
#
loop_
_entity_poly.entity_id
_entity_poly.type
_entity_poly.pdbx_seq_one_letter_code
_entity_poly.pdbx_strand_id
1 'polypeptide(L)' 'MGTNSQYEGGMGRIGGEVMYWDKNDDGTTNIFPGGMPGARPHDHIVVNEDGGVEYMRIDGKVINDYRDYHG' A
#
# COMPACT_ATOMS: atom_id res chain seq x y z
N MET A 1 -8.89 23.57 -17.32
CA MET A 1 -8.82 23.10 -15.92
C MET A 1 -8.85 21.59 -15.97
N GLY A 2 -7.70 20.93 -15.79
CA GLY A 2 -7.62 19.49 -15.63
C GLY A 2 -6.62 19.27 -14.50
N THR A 3 -7.09 18.84 -13.34
CA THR A 3 -6.20 18.46 -12.24
C THR A 3 -5.42 17.25 -12.73
N ASN A 4 -4.11 17.44 -12.98
CA ASN A 4 -3.20 16.32 -13.05
C ASN A 4 -3.34 15.61 -11.69
N SER A 5 -4.03 14.47 -11.60
CA SER A 5 -3.79 13.55 -10.49
C SER A 5 -2.32 13.17 -10.63
N GLN A 6 -1.48 13.81 -9.82
CA GLN A 6 -0.07 13.50 -9.74
C GLN A 6 -0.01 12.14 -9.07
N TYR A 7 -0.04 11.09 -9.90
CA TYR A 7 0.29 9.75 -9.44
C TYR A 7 1.68 9.83 -8.79
N GLU A 8 1.72 9.60 -7.48
CA GLU A 8 2.95 9.53 -6.70
C GLU A 8 3.17 8.07 -6.34
N GLY A 9 4.24 7.48 -6.85
CA GLY A 9 4.56 6.09 -6.61
C GLY A 9 5.89 5.69 -7.22
N GLY A 10 6.40 4.53 -6.83
CA GLY A 10 7.70 4.07 -7.29
C GLY A 10 8.12 2.71 -6.79
N MET A 11 9.38 2.40 -7.06
CA MET A 11 10.06 1.19 -6.60
C MET A 11 11.05 1.57 -5.50
N GLY A 12 11.11 0.76 -4.44
CA GLY A 12 12.03 0.92 -3.32
C GLY A 12 12.63 -0.42 -2.87
N ARG A 13 13.52 -0.36 -1.89
CA ARG A 13 14.06 -1.56 -1.22
C ARG A 13 14.07 -1.40 0.30
N ILE A 14 13.58 -2.41 1.01
CA ILE A 14 13.63 -2.50 2.48
C ILE A 14 14.17 -3.89 2.82
N GLY A 15 15.20 -3.98 3.67
CA GLY A 15 15.75 -5.28 4.09
C GLY A 15 16.31 -6.16 2.95
N GLY A 16 16.57 -5.58 1.77
CA GLY A 16 17.01 -6.32 0.57
C GLY A 16 15.87 -6.75 -0.36
N GLU A 17 14.62 -6.63 0.07
CA GLU A 17 13.44 -6.95 -0.73
C GLU A 17 13.00 -5.74 -1.55
N VAL A 18 12.52 -5.99 -2.78
CA VAL A 18 11.97 -4.95 -3.65
C VAL A 18 10.52 -4.69 -3.26
N MET A 19 10.18 -3.42 -3.17
CA MET A 19 8.85 -2.93 -2.83
C MET A 19 8.35 -2.06 -3.97
N TYR A 20 7.08 -2.22 -4.34
CA TYR A 20 6.35 -1.19 -5.08
C TYR A 20 5.50 -0.40 -4.10
N TRP A 21 5.34 0.89 -4.31
CA TRP A 21 4.48 1.74 -3.51
C TRP A 21 3.79 2.80 -4.36
N ASP A 22 2.60 3.21 -3.94
CA ASP A 22 1.89 4.36 -4.49
C ASP A 22 1.09 5.07 -3.39
N LYS A 23 0.91 6.38 -3.56
CA LYS A 23 0.13 7.23 -2.66
C LYS A 23 -1.26 7.42 -3.25
N ASN A 24 -2.29 7.15 -2.44
CA ASN A 24 -3.68 7.40 -2.75
C ASN A 24 -4.02 8.89 -2.54
N ASP A 25 -5.08 9.35 -3.19
CA ASP A 25 -5.58 10.73 -3.05
C ASP A 25 -6.09 11.05 -1.62
N ASP A 26 -6.43 10.02 -0.83
CA ASP A 26 -6.85 10.15 0.57
C ASP A 26 -5.67 10.29 1.56
N GLY A 27 -4.45 10.34 1.06
CA GLY A 27 -3.23 10.47 1.86
C GLY A 27 -2.60 9.13 2.24
N THR A 28 -3.32 8.02 2.15
CA THR A 28 -2.77 6.70 2.46
C THR A 28 -1.75 6.24 1.41
N THR A 29 -0.82 5.38 1.79
CA THR A 29 0.18 4.79 0.90
C THR A 29 0.01 3.29 0.85
N ASN A 30 -0.15 2.74 -0.36
CA ASN A 30 -0.08 1.30 -0.58
C ASN A 30 1.39 0.88 -0.70
N ILE A 31 1.74 -0.24 -0.09
CA ILE A 31 3.05 -0.87 -0.18
C ILE A 31 2.86 -2.34 -0.52
N PHE A 32 3.61 -2.79 -1.52
CA PHE A 32 3.56 -4.13 -2.09
C PHE A 32 4.95 -4.78 -2.02
N PRO A 33 5.20 -5.57 -0.96
CA PRO A 33 6.37 -6.45 -0.90
C PRO A 33 6.40 -7.43 -2.07
N GLY A 34 7.59 -7.60 -2.65
CA GLY A 34 7.79 -8.41 -3.85
C GLY A 34 7.60 -7.64 -5.17
N GLY A 35 7.30 -6.34 -5.11
CA GLY A 35 7.21 -5.46 -6.27
C GLY A 35 5.77 -5.25 -6.76
N MET A 36 5.63 -4.87 -8.04
CA MET A 36 4.34 -4.45 -8.60
C MET A 36 3.32 -5.60 -8.54
N PRO A 37 2.13 -5.38 -7.98
CA PRO A 37 1.12 -6.42 -7.84
C PRO A 37 0.62 -6.88 -9.22
N GLY A 38 0.60 -8.20 -9.43
CA GLY A 38 -0.03 -8.85 -10.57
C GLY A 38 -1.39 -9.47 -10.22
N ALA A 39 -1.86 -10.43 -11.03
CA ALA A 39 -3.15 -11.11 -10.83
C ALA A 39 -3.16 -12.14 -9.67
N ARG A 40 -2.03 -12.37 -8.99
CA ARG A 40 -1.92 -13.32 -7.88
C ARG A 40 -2.10 -12.60 -6.54
N PRO A 41 -2.55 -13.30 -5.49
CA PRO A 41 -2.48 -12.78 -4.13
C PRO A 41 -1.05 -12.31 -3.84
N HIS A 42 -0.94 -11.11 -3.29
CA HIS A 42 0.31 -10.45 -2.98
C HIS A 42 0.20 -9.81 -1.60
N ASP A 43 1.33 -9.60 -0.96
CA ASP A 43 1.36 -8.85 0.29
C ASP A 43 0.97 -7.41 0.01
N HIS A 44 0.15 -6.84 0.89
CA HIS A 44 -0.39 -5.51 0.71
C HIS A 44 -0.52 -4.84 2.06
N ILE A 45 0.18 -3.74 2.22
CA ILE A 45 0.19 -2.92 3.42
C ILE A 45 -0.34 -1.55 3.03
N VAL A 46 -1.28 -1.03 3.81
CA VAL A 46 -1.75 0.35 3.67
C VAL A 46 -1.37 1.10 4.92
N VAL A 47 -0.66 2.21 4.75
CA VAL A 47 -0.26 3.10 5.83
C VAL A 47 -0.91 4.47 5.66
N ASN A 48 -1.31 5.09 6.76
CA ASN A 48 -1.79 6.47 6.75
C ASN A 48 -0.64 7.48 6.78
N GLU A 49 -0.98 8.78 6.70
CA GLU A 49 0.02 9.86 6.64
C GLU A 49 0.90 9.96 7.90
N ASP A 50 0.42 9.48 9.04
CA ASP A 50 1.17 9.43 10.29
C ASP A 50 2.09 8.18 10.38
N GLY A 51 2.07 7.31 9.37
CA GLY A 51 2.83 6.07 9.32
C GLY A 51 2.19 4.89 10.06
N GLY A 52 0.94 5.04 10.51
CA GLY A 52 0.16 3.96 11.11
C GLY A 52 -0.35 2.97 10.06
N VAL A 53 -0.36 1.67 10.38
CA VAL A 53 -0.83 0.62 9.46
C VAL A 53 -2.35 0.47 9.59
N GLU A 54 -3.08 0.83 8.54
CA GLU A 54 -4.54 0.70 8.48
C GLU A 54 -4.99 -0.65 7.92
N TYR A 55 -4.18 -1.26 7.06
CA TYR A 55 -4.44 -2.58 6.52
C TYR A 55 -3.15 -3.35 6.29
N MET A 56 -3.20 -4.65 6.53
CA MET A 56 -2.08 -5.53 6.25
C MET A 56 -2.57 -6.92 5.86
N ARG A 57 -2.15 -7.35 4.68
CA ARG A 57 -2.28 -8.71 4.18
C ARG A 57 -0.91 -9.29 3.91
N ILE A 58 -0.65 -10.47 4.46
CA ILE A 58 0.60 -11.21 4.27
C ILE A 58 0.24 -12.66 3.92
N ASP A 59 0.90 -13.24 2.93
CA ASP A 59 0.66 -14.61 2.44
C ASP A 59 -0.82 -14.87 2.09
N GLY A 60 -1.49 -13.85 1.57
CA GLY A 60 -2.92 -13.91 1.22
C GLY A 60 -3.88 -13.85 2.42
N LYS A 61 -3.39 -13.72 3.66
CA LYS A 61 -4.21 -13.58 4.87
C LYS A 61 -4.22 -12.14 5.37
N VAL A 62 -5.41 -11.60 5.62
CA VAL A 62 -5.56 -10.31 6.31
C VAL A 62 -5.22 -10.51 7.78
N ILE A 63 -4.22 -9.77 8.24
CA ILE A 63 -3.75 -9.79 9.64
C ILE A 63 -4.10 -8.51 10.39
N ASN A 64 -4.37 -7.43 9.66
CA ASN A 64 -4.84 -6.18 10.21
C ASN A 64 -5.82 -5.50 9.24
N ASP A 65 -6.95 -5.03 9.75
CA ASP A 65 -7.90 -4.22 8.99
C ASP A 65 -8.59 -3.23 9.94
N TYR A 66 -8.01 -2.04 10.09
CA TYR A 66 -8.61 -0.93 10.84
C TYR A 66 -9.64 -0.16 10.00
N ARG A 67 -9.69 -0.38 8.68
CA ARG A 67 -10.66 0.28 7.80
C ARG A 67 -12.06 -0.26 8.02
N ASP A 68 -12.18 -1.55 8.34
CA ASP A 68 -13.46 -2.19 8.68
C ASP A 68 -14.02 -1.79 10.07
N TYR A 69 -13.20 -1.22 10.97
CA TYR A 69 -13.66 -0.84 12.32
C TYR A 69 -14.32 0.55 12.41
N HIS A 70 -14.31 1.33 11.32
CA HIS A 70 -14.85 2.69 11.28
C HIS A 70 -15.97 2.89 10.24
N GLY A 71 -16.59 1.80 9.77
CA GLY A 71 -17.82 1.84 8.95
C GLY A 71 -19.08 2.21 9.72
#